data_AF-A0AAV9IRG0-F1
#
_entry.id   AF-A0AAV9IRG0-F1
#
_cell.length_a   1.000
_cell.length_b   1.000
_cell.length_c   1.000
_cell.angle_alpha   90.00
_cell.angle_beta   90.00
_cell.angle_gamma   90.00
#
_symmetry.space_group_name_H-M   'P 1'
#
loop_
_entity.id
_entity.type
_entity.pdbx_description
1 polymer ?
#
loop_
_entity_poly.entity_id
_entity_poly.type
_entity_poly.pdbx_seq_one_letter_code
_entity_poly.pdbx_strand_id
1 'polypeptide(L)'
;MSDDRADVPALFLNRVEEVPPDSALAHVLRDEETPEERAELARDRGNAFFRAAMRVARQTREAPADEAVKELTPVERQDRVQALLRQAAEWYTQGLEVGCAERAVNAALYVNRATVHIQRGNYGRALQDARRCLERWDDAYVKAYQRAAYAAMQLSRYAEAMRWCEAGLALAPGRGAAAGSDAQALQTLREQIQQRQRAEQQRQQRMYDARWRTQQEQRRLLAALQERGVRIGAPLFAQQRRYPTTMPRWAVDDGDDGASSLLWPLLVVYPEHDQSDYLEAVHEATSLHEVLQWLLPPPGAPALPWDRADLYRPDQVCAWYATQWTRTADDTDTFVGSTLPPDAIGEWRPVPLEPHQATDAGSGGSGWSLGALLRQPDYTVPLFPVLLIAPIPCPPRPGWLLAHRS
;
A
#
# COMPACT_ATOMS: atom_id res chain seq x y z
N MET A 1 -49.08 30.43 6.89
CA MET A 1 -50.07 30.38 7.99
C MET A 1 -50.48 28.92 8.10
N SER A 2 -50.15 28.14 9.12
CA SER A 2 -49.67 28.40 10.48
C SER A 2 -48.50 27.47 10.82
N ASP A 3 -47.57 28.06 11.57
CA ASP A 3 -46.41 27.46 12.22
C ASP A 3 -46.89 26.59 13.39
N ASP A 4 -46.47 25.33 13.45
CA ASP A 4 -46.71 24.44 14.60
C ASP A 4 -45.38 23.77 14.98
N ARG A 5 -44.43 24.64 15.33
CA ARG A 5 -43.36 24.35 16.28
C ARG A 5 -44.01 23.90 17.60
N ALA A 6 -44.20 22.61 17.76
CA ALA A 6 -44.48 22.00 19.06
C ALA A 6 -43.19 21.98 19.88
N ASP A 7 -42.95 23.15 20.48
CA ASP A 7 -42.05 23.39 21.58
C ASP A 7 -42.22 22.32 22.67
N VAL A 8 -41.09 21.77 23.12
CA VAL A 8 -41.00 21.32 24.49
C VAL A 8 -41.18 22.58 25.35
N PRO A 9 -42.15 22.64 26.27
CA PRO A 9 -42.42 23.86 27.03
C PRO A 9 -41.13 24.41 27.64
N ALA A 10 -40.85 25.70 27.42
CA ALA A 10 -39.69 26.42 27.95
C ALA A 10 -39.55 26.31 29.49
N LEU A 11 -40.62 25.89 30.18
CA LEU A 11 -40.64 25.55 31.62
C LEU A 11 -39.73 24.37 32.01
N PHE A 12 -39.39 23.45 31.09
CA PHE A 12 -38.44 22.36 31.36
C PHE A 12 -37.01 22.68 30.91
N LEU A 13 -36.81 23.81 30.23
CA LEU A 13 -35.53 24.19 29.63
C LEU A 13 -34.84 25.39 30.27
N ASN A 14 -35.45 26.07 31.25
CA ASN A 14 -34.75 26.86 32.28
C ASN A 14 -35.73 27.43 33.31
N ARG A 15 -35.74 26.85 34.52
CA ARG A 15 -35.92 27.57 35.80
C ARG A 15 -35.61 26.64 36.98
N VAL A 16 -34.44 26.03 36.97
CA VAL A 16 -33.57 26.29 38.11
C VAL A 16 -32.81 27.51 37.62
N GLU A 17 -32.97 28.66 38.26
CA GLU A 17 -31.97 29.72 38.08
C GLU A 17 -30.63 29.03 38.31
N GLU A 18 -29.85 28.78 37.26
CA GLU A 18 -28.50 28.25 37.42
C GLU A 18 -27.78 29.31 38.21
N VAL A 19 -27.75 29.09 39.51
CA VAL A 19 -27.09 29.93 40.46
C VAL A 19 -25.66 30.07 39.92
N PRO A 20 -25.16 31.30 39.69
CA PRO A 20 -23.83 31.51 39.16
C PRO A 20 -22.84 30.59 39.89
N PRO A 21 -21.88 29.96 39.21
CA PRO A 21 -21.07 28.91 39.82
C PRO A 21 -20.31 29.35 41.08
N ASP A 22 -20.14 30.67 41.26
CA ASP A 22 -19.50 31.37 42.38
C ASP A 22 -20.50 32.12 43.30
N SER A 23 -21.80 31.91 43.19
CA SER A 23 -22.80 32.52 44.09
C SER A 23 -22.88 31.74 45.41
N ALA A 24 -23.05 32.48 46.51
CA ALA A 24 -23.20 31.92 47.85
C ALA A 24 -24.33 30.86 47.93
N LEU A 25 -25.38 31.00 47.12
CA LEU A 25 -26.48 30.03 47.06
C LEU A 25 -26.08 28.73 46.34
N ALA A 26 -25.16 28.77 45.35
CA ALA A 26 -24.62 27.58 44.70
C ALA A 26 -23.64 26.85 45.63
N HIS A 27 -22.88 27.60 46.42
CA HIS A 27 -22.05 27.03 47.46
C HIS A 27 -22.88 26.34 48.56
N VAL A 28 -23.95 26.98 49.03
CA VAL A 28 -24.86 26.40 50.05
C VAL A 28 -25.60 25.17 49.53
N LEU A 29 -26.06 25.17 48.27
CA LEU A 29 -26.70 23.98 47.67
C LEU A 29 -25.72 22.83 47.43
N ARG A 30 -24.47 23.12 47.06
CA ARG A 30 -23.41 22.10 46.90
C ARG A 30 -22.96 21.47 48.22
N ASP A 31 -23.14 22.18 49.33
CA ASP A 31 -22.81 21.71 50.67
C ASP A 31 -23.89 20.75 51.23
N GLU A 32 -25.10 20.72 50.66
CA GLU A 32 -26.19 19.80 51.04
C GLU A 32 -26.33 18.57 50.11
N GLU A 33 -25.77 18.59 48.90
CA GLU A 33 -25.86 17.48 47.95
C GLU A 33 -24.95 16.31 48.34
N THR A 34 -25.54 15.11 48.41
CA THR A 34 -24.78 13.88 48.67
C THR A 34 -23.82 13.56 47.51
N PRO A 35 -22.69 12.87 47.77
CA PRO A 35 -21.79 12.42 46.70
C PRO A 35 -22.49 11.62 45.59
N GLU A 36 -23.54 10.87 45.95
CA GLU A 36 -24.37 10.10 45.04
C GLU A 36 -25.17 11.01 44.08
N GLU A 37 -25.90 11.98 44.63
CA GLU A 37 -26.68 12.95 43.83
C GLU A 37 -25.80 13.75 42.88
N ARG A 38 -24.59 14.15 43.32
CA ARG A 38 -23.63 14.84 42.46
C ARG A 38 -23.13 13.96 41.31
N ALA A 39 -22.90 12.68 41.56
CA ALA A 39 -22.49 11.73 40.53
C ALA A 39 -23.62 11.47 39.52
N GLU A 40 -24.87 11.38 39.98
CA GLU A 40 -26.05 11.27 39.12
C GLU A 40 -26.28 12.53 38.26
N LEU A 41 -26.17 13.71 38.86
CA LEU A 41 -26.28 14.98 38.15
C LEU A 41 -25.21 15.10 37.06
N ALA A 42 -23.97 14.75 37.37
CA ALA A 42 -22.87 14.72 36.40
C ALA A 42 -23.14 13.72 35.26
N ARG A 43 -23.66 12.53 35.57
CA ARG A 43 -24.09 11.53 34.59
C ARG A 43 -25.14 12.11 33.64
N ASP A 44 -26.16 12.78 34.18
CA ASP A 44 -27.29 13.26 33.41
C ASP A 44 -26.93 14.47 32.53
N ARG A 45 -26.09 15.38 33.04
CA ARG A 45 -25.47 16.44 32.23
C ARG A 45 -24.63 15.87 31.10
N GLY A 46 -23.76 14.89 31.38
CA GLY A 46 -22.98 14.21 30.35
C GLY A 46 -23.85 13.54 29.28
N ASN A 47 -24.95 12.91 29.70
CA ASN A 47 -25.93 12.30 28.79
C ASN A 47 -26.60 13.35 27.88
N ALA A 48 -26.92 14.54 28.41
CA ALA A 48 -27.51 15.62 27.63
C ALA A 48 -26.56 16.10 26.53
N PHE A 49 -25.28 16.34 26.86
CA PHE A 49 -24.25 16.70 25.86
C PHE A 49 -24.04 15.59 24.82
N PHE A 50 -24.02 14.33 25.25
CA PHE A 50 -23.89 13.20 24.34
C PHE A 50 -25.07 13.11 23.35
N ARG A 51 -26.31 13.24 23.83
CA ARG A 51 -27.50 13.26 22.96
C ARG A 51 -27.47 14.44 21.99
N ALA A 52 -27.04 15.61 22.45
CA ALA A 52 -26.85 16.77 21.57
C ALA A 52 -25.82 16.49 20.47
N ALA A 53 -24.68 15.89 20.81
CA ALA A 53 -23.66 15.49 19.85
C ALA A 53 -24.21 14.51 18.80
N MET A 54 -24.95 13.48 19.23
CA MET A 54 -25.55 12.49 18.32
C MET A 54 -26.62 13.12 17.41
N ARG A 55 -27.38 14.11 17.89
CA ARG A 55 -28.36 14.85 17.07
C ARG A 55 -27.67 15.64 15.95
N VAL A 56 -26.62 16.38 16.28
CA VAL A 56 -25.83 17.15 15.29
C VAL A 56 -25.17 16.20 14.28
N ALA A 57 -24.60 15.08 14.74
CA ALA A 57 -23.99 14.08 13.86
C ALA A 57 -25.02 13.47 12.89
N ARG A 58 -26.23 13.15 13.36
CA ARG A 58 -27.32 12.64 12.53
C ARG A 58 -27.76 13.66 11.48
N GLN A 59 -28.01 14.90 11.89
CA GLN A 59 -28.35 16.00 10.97
C GLN A 59 -27.25 16.22 9.92
N THR A 60 -25.99 16.02 10.29
CA THR A 60 -24.87 16.13 9.36
C THR A 60 -24.88 15.04 8.29
N ARG A 61 -25.30 13.82 8.65
CA ARG A 61 -25.39 12.68 7.73
C ARG A 61 -26.62 12.74 6.81
N GLU A 62 -27.72 13.29 7.31
CA GLU A 62 -29.03 13.30 6.62
C GLU A 62 -29.28 14.59 5.81
N ALA A 63 -28.45 15.62 5.95
CA ALA A 63 -28.62 16.88 5.23
C ALA A 63 -28.41 16.73 3.70
N PRO A 64 -29.35 17.22 2.87
CA PRO A 64 -29.17 17.27 1.42
C PRO A 64 -28.04 18.24 1.04
N ALA A 65 -27.31 17.94 -0.03
CA ALA A 65 -26.12 18.70 -0.45
C ALA A 65 -26.40 20.20 -0.71
N ASP A 66 -27.64 20.54 -1.08
CA ASP A 66 -28.03 21.88 -1.54
C ASP A 66 -28.55 22.82 -0.43
N GLU A 67 -28.89 22.30 0.76
CA GLU A 67 -29.29 23.15 1.92
C GLU A 67 -28.10 23.69 2.72
N ALA A 68 -26.86 23.36 2.32
CA ALA A 68 -25.62 23.68 3.02
C ALA A 68 -25.29 25.20 3.12
N VAL A 69 -26.16 26.09 2.65
CA VAL A 69 -25.85 27.51 2.46
C VAL A 69 -26.28 28.39 3.65
N LYS A 70 -26.95 27.89 4.71
CA LYS A 70 -27.40 28.78 5.81
C LYS A 70 -26.89 28.56 7.22
N GLU A 71 -26.37 27.40 7.64
CA GLU A 71 -26.22 27.20 9.10
C GLU A 71 -25.04 26.39 9.64
N LEU A 72 -23.99 26.06 8.86
CA LEU A 72 -22.62 25.62 9.26
C LEU A 72 -22.04 24.68 8.18
N THR A 73 -20.75 24.82 7.85
CA THR A 73 -20.04 23.92 6.94
C THR A 73 -19.95 22.49 7.52
N PRO A 74 -19.75 21.44 6.69
CA PRO A 74 -19.56 20.07 7.18
C PRO A 74 -18.41 19.94 8.20
N VAL A 75 -17.34 20.72 8.03
CA VAL A 75 -16.19 20.75 8.94
C VAL A 75 -16.58 21.35 10.29
N GLU A 76 -17.26 22.50 10.30
CA GLU A 76 -17.70 23.13 11.55
C GLU A 76 -18.74 22.28 12.29
N ARG A 77 -19.60 21.54 11.56
CA ARG A 77 -20.51 20.57 12.17
C ARG A 77 -19.76 19.43 12.85
N GLN A 78 -18.72 18.91 12.20
CA GLN A 78 -17.85 17.89 12.79
C GLN A 78 -17.11 18.42 14.03
N ASP A 79 -16.58 19.64 13.98
CA ASP A 79 -15.90 20.27 15.12
C ASP A 79 -16.85 20.50 16.29
N ARG A 80 -18.09 20.89 16.01
CA ARG A 80 -19.15 21.02 17.02
C ARG A 80 -19.48 19.68 17.67
N VAL A 81 -19.59 18.59 16.89
CA VAL A 81 -19.77 17.24 17.44
C VAL A 81 -18.61 16.87 18.35
N GLN A 82 -17.36 17.12 17.93
CA GLN A 82 -16.18 16.82 18.74
C GLN A 82 -16.14 17.67 20.02
N ALA A 83 -16.54 18.94 19.98
CA ALA A 83 -16.63 19.79 21.16
C ALA A 83 -17.65 19.28 22.18
N LEU A 84 -18.85 18.92 21.72
CA LEU A 84 -19.90 18.35 22.59
C LEU A 84 -19.49 17.01 23.19
N LEU A 85 -18.78 16.16 22.43
CA LEU A 85 -18.23 14.90 22.94
C LEU A 85 -17.12 15.13 23.98
N ARG A 86 -16.31 16.20 23.85
CA ARG A 86 -15.33 16.56 24.90
C ARG A 86 -16.03 16.95 26.19
N GLN A 87 -17.02 17.83 26.12
CA GLN A 87 -17.82 18.26 27.28
C GLN A 87 -18.51 17.06 27.95
N ALA A 88 -19.09 16.14 27.17
CA ALA A 88 -19.68 14.92 27.72
C ALA A 88 -18.65 14.07 28.50
N ALA A 89 -17.44 13.90 27.96
CA ALA A 89 -16.37 13.16 28.64
C ALA A 89 -15.89 13.84 29.94
N GLU A 90 -15.85 15.17 29.97
CA GLU A 90 -15.49 15.96 31.15
C GLU A 90 -16.52 15.76 32.26
N TRP A 91 -17.82 15.87 31.96
CA TRP A 91 -18.88 15.60 32.93
C TRP A 91 -18.84 14.19 33.50
N TYR A 92 -18.62 13.17 32.66
CA TYR A 92 -18.47 11.80 33.18
C TYR A 92 -17.23 11.62 34.04
N THR A 93 -16.15 12.36 33.74
CA THR A 93 -14.92 12.31 34.53
C THR A 93 -15.12 12.97 35.89
N GLN A 94 -15.78 14.13 35.93
CA GLN A 94 -16.17 14.79 37.18
C GLN A 94 -17.05 13.88 38.03
N GLY A 95 -18.06 13.21 37.44
CA GLY A 95 -18.90 12.26 38.18
C GLY A 95 -18.12 11.10 38.80
N LEU A 96 -17.07 10.62 38.12
CA LEU A 96 -16.18 9.58 38.66
C LEU A 96 -15.23 10.10 39.75
N GLU A 97 -14.84 11.36 39.69
CA GLU A 97 -13.98 12.02 40.69
C GLU A 97 -14.72 12.31 42.01
N VAL A 98 -16.05 12.44 41.98
CA VAL A 98 -16.87 12.57 43.20
C VAL A 98 -16.70 11.37 44.14
N GLY A 99 -16.38 10.19 43.61
CA GLY A 99 -16.09 9.00 44.42
C GLY A 99 -17.29 8.43 45.16
N CYS A 100 -18.49 8.47 44.57
CA CYS A 100 -19.70 7.90 45.16
C CYS A 100 -19.55 6.39 45.43
N ALA A 101 -20.19 5.89 46.49
CA ALA A 101 -20.11 4.47 46.86
C ALA A 101 -21.04 3.59 46.00
N GLU A 102 -21.97 4.21 45.27
CA GLU A 102 -22.97 3.48 44.50
C GLU A 102 -22.37 2.82 43.26
N ARG A 103 -22.43 1.48 43.22
CA ARG A 103 -21.81 0.69 42.16
C ARG A 103 -22.48 0.90 40.80
N ALA A 104 -23.80 1.04 40.78
CA ALA A 104 -24.59 1.18 39.55
C ALA A 104 -24.28 2.50 38.82
N VAL A 105 -24.20 3.61 39.56
CA VAL A 105 -23.88 4.94 39.01
C VAL A 105 -22.47 4.95 38.44
N ASN A 106 -21.48 4.42 39.18
CA ASN A 106 -20.11 4.31 38.68
C ASN A 106 -19.99 3.43 37.43
N ALA A 107 -20.64 2.26 37.40
CA ALA A 107 -20.65 1.40 36.23
C ALA A 107 -21.22 2.11 34.99
N ALA A 108 -22.33 2.85 35.15
CA ALA A 108 -22.93 3.63 34.08
C ALA A 108 -21.99 4.76 33.59
N LEU A 109 -21.35 5.49 34.51
CA LEU A 109 -20.38 6.55 34.18
C LEU A 109 -19.20 6.03 33.35
N TYR A 110 -18.60 4.91 33.75
CA TYR A 110 -17.51 4.28 32.99
C TYR A 110 -17.94 3.86 31.57
N VAL A 111 -19.11 3.24 31.42
CA VAL A 111 -19.59 2.81 30.09
C VAL A 111 -20.03 3.98 29.21
N ASN A 112 -20.61 5.02 29.79
CA ASN A 112 -20.97 6.22 29.06
C ASN A 112 -19.71 6.96 28.58
N ARG A 113 -18.68 7.07 29.43
CA ARG A 113 -17.38 7.63 29.04
C ARG A 113 -16.68 6.77 28.00
N ALA A 114 -16.72 5.44 28.12
CA ALA A 114 -16.19 4.52 27.10
C ALA A 114 -16.90 4.71 25.74
N THR A 115 -18.21 4.94 25.75
CA THR A 115 -19.00 5.21 24.54
C THR A 115 -18.55 6.52 23.87
N VAL A 116 -18.33 7.58 24.66
CA VAL A 116 -17.77 8.84 24.14
C VAL A 116 -16.38 8.62 23.56
N HIS A 117 -15.52 7.86 24.22
CA HIS A 117 -14.19 7.54 23.70
C HIS A 117 -14.25 6.78 22.38
N ILE A 118 -15.19 5.83 22.22
CA ILE A 118 -15.44 5.14 20.94
C ILE A 118 -15.84 6.13 19.84
N GLN A 119 -16.78 7.04 20.11
CA GLN A 119 -17.22 8.04 19.12
C GLN A 119 -16.10 9.01 18.71
N ARG A 120 -15.12 9.21 19.59
CA ARG A 120 -13.93 10.03 19.33
C ARG A 120 -12.76 9.24 18.72
N GLY A 121 -12.92 7.95 18.41
CA GLY A 121 -11.86 7.09 17.89
C GLY A 121 -10.79 6.69 18.93
N ASN A 122 -11.00 7.01 20.20
CA ASN A 122 -10.07 6.71 21.30
C ASN A 122 -10.29 5.30 21.87
N TYR A 123 -10.13 4.28 21.03
CA TYR A 123 -10.45 2.89 21.39
C TYR A 123 -9.64 2.35 22.58
N GLY A 124 -8.38 2.75 22.73
CA GLY A 124 -7.54 2.36 23.87
C GLY A 124 -8.12 2.82 25.22
N ARG A 125 -8.58 4.08 25.29
CA ARG A 125 -9.21 4.64 26.50
C ARG A 125 -10.58 4.00 26.76
N ALA A 126 -11.38 3.80 25.71
CA ALA A 126 -12.66 3.13 25.82
C ALA A 126 -12.54 1.70 26.38
N LEU A 127 -11.55 0.94 25.91
CA LEU A 127 -11.28 -0.40 26.40
C LEU A 127 -10.86 -0.37 27.89
N GLN A 128 -10.07 0.61 28.28
CA GLN A 128 -9.63 0.76 29.67
C GLN A 128 -10.79 1.10 30.61
N ASP A 129 -11.70 1.98 30.19
CA ASP A 129 -12.91 2.32 30.96
C ASP A 129 -13.86 1.13 31.08
N ALA A 130 -14.08 0.39 29.99
CA ALA A 130 -14.90 -0.81 30.01
C ALA A 130 -14.33 -1.90 30.93
N ARG A 131 -13.01 -2.10 30.92
CA ARG A 131 -12.33 -3.02 31.86
C ARG A 131 -12.50 -2.58 33.31
N ARG A 132 -12.27 -1.30 33.61
CA ARG A 132 -12.44 -0.76 34.97
C ARG A 132 -13.86 -0.92 35.49
N CYS A 133 -14.87 -0.75 34.62
CA CYS A 133 -16.27 -1.03 34.94
C CYS A 133 -16.45 -2.47 35.43
N LEU A 134 -15.96 -3.44 34.65
CA LEU A 134 -16.11 -4.86 34.93
C LEU A 134 -15.29 -5.32 36.14
N GLU A 135 -14.07 -4.82 36.31
CA GLU A 135 -13.16 -5.23 37.39
C GLU A 135 -13.59 -4.69 38.76
N ARG A 136 -14.13 -3.47 38.81
CA ARG A 136 -14.32 -2.76 40.10
C ARG A 136 -15.77 -2.59 40.51
N TRP A 137 -16.71 -2.55 39.56
CA TRP A 137 -18.07 -2.06 39.83
C TRP A 137 -19.15 -3.09 39.54
N ASP A 138 -19.20 -3.62 38.33
CA ASP A 138 -20.21 -4.58 37.94
C ASP A 138 -19.65 -5.49 36.85
N ASP A 139 -19.20 -6.68 37.26
CA ASP A 139 -18.71 -7.75 36.38
C ASP A 139 -19.85 -8.37 35.56
N ALA A 140 -21.08 -8.07 35.92
CA ALA A 140 -22.29 -8.48 35.25
C ALA A 140 -22.76 -7.41 34.23
N TYR A 141 -22.05 -6.29 34.03
CA TYR A 141 -22.54 -5.20 33.18
C TYR A 141 -22.32 -5.45 31.67
N VAL A 142 -23.33 -6.05 31.01
CA VAL A 142 -23.24 -6.51 29.61
C VAL A 142 -22.83 -5.41 28.61
N LYS A 143 -23.27 -4.16 28.81
CA LYS A 143 -22.87 -3.02 27.96
C LYS A 143 -21.37 -2.73 28.02
N ALA A 144 -20.71 -2.97 29.15
CA ALA A 144 -19.25 -2.84 29.24
C ALA A 144 -18.55 -3.89 28.37
N TYR A 145 -19.02 -5.14 28.36
CA TYR A 145 -18.51 -6.18 27.45
C TYR A 145 -18.66 -5.78 25.99
N GLN A 146 -19.82 -5.22 25.59
CA GLN A 146 -20.03 -4.72 24.22
C GLN A 146 -19.03 -3.63 23.86
N ARG A 147 -18.77 -2.66 24.75
CA ARG A 147 -17.81 -1.58 24.51
C ARG A 147 -16.37 -2.08 24.47
N ALA A 148 -15.99 -3.00 25.36
CA ALA A 148 -14.67 -3.62 25.39
C ALA A 148 -14.40 -4.42 24.10
N ALA A 149 -15.34 -5.29 23.71
CA ALA A 149 -15.23 -6.07 22.48
C ALA A 149 -15.12 -5.17 21.23
N TYR A 150 -15.95 -4.12 21.14
CA TYR A 150 -15.92 -3.20 20.01
C TYR A 150 -14.59 -2.43 19.96
N ALA A 151 -14.14 -1.89 21.09
CA ALA A 151 -12.87 -1.17 21.16
C ALA A 151 -11.67 -2.07 20.83
N ALA A 152 -11.63 -3.30 21.36
CA ALA A 152 -10.58 -4.27 21.05
C ALA A 152 -10.59 -4.68 19.56
N MET A 153 -11.77 -4.81 18.95
CA MET A 153 -11.91 -5.07 17.51
C MET A 153 -11.32 -3.94 16.65
N GLN A 154 -11.57 -2.67 17.02
CA GLN A 154 -11.01 -1.53 16.28
C GLN A 154 -9.50 -1.37 16.48
N LEU A 155 -8.95 -1.94 17.55
CA LEU A 155 -7.49 -2.02 17.79
C LEU A 155 -6.84 -3.24 17.12
N SER A 156 -7.57 -3.97 16.26
CA SER A 156 -7.15 -5.25 15.66
C SER A 156 -6.73 -6.32 16.68
N ARG A 157 -7.17 -6.22 17.94
CA ARG A 157 -6.92 -7.20 19.00
C ARG A 157 -8.02 -8.25 19.00
N TYR A 158 -8.20 -8.97 17.90
CA TYR A 158 -9.37 -9.85 17.68
C TYR A 158 -9.51 -10.96 18.72
N ALA A 159 -8.40 -11.58 19.14
CA ALA A 159 -8.42 -12.61 20.18
C ALA A 159 -8.95 -12.07 21.52
N GLU A 160 -8.60 -10.82 21.85
CA GLU A 160 -9.11 -10.16 23.05
C GLU A 160 -10.58 -9.77 22.90
N ALA A 161 -10.95 -9.20 21.75
CA ALA A 161 -12.32 -8.82 21.43
C ALA A 161 -13.27 -10.03 21.52
N MET A 162 -12.83 -11.20 21.07
CA MET A 162 -13.60 -12.44 21.12
C MET A 162 -13.88 -12.89 22.56
N ARG A 163 -12.87 -12.85 23.43
CA ARG A 163 -13.05 -13.17 24.86
C ARG A 163 -14.08 -12.26 25.53
N TRP A 164 -14.08 -10.96 25.21
CA TRP A 164 -15.09 -10.04 25.74
C TRP A 164 -16.51 -10.38 25.24
N CYS A 165 -16.67 -10.76 23.97
CA CYS A 165 -17.96 -11.21 23.44
C CYS A 165 -18.45 -12.49 24.12
N GLU A 166 -17.59 -13.50 24.26
CA GLU A 166 -17.93 -14.78 24.88
C GLU A 166 -18.30 -14.62 26.35
N ALA A 167 -17.52 -13.84 27.10
CA ALA A 167 -17.80 -13.55 28.51
C ALA A 167 -19.14 -12.80 28.68
N GLY A 168 -19.43 -11.81 27.83
CA GLY A 168 -20.71 -11.09 27.87
C GLY A 168 -21.91 -11.97 27.50
N LEU A 169 -21.76 -12.88 26.54
CA LEU A 169 -22.82 -13.82 26.13
C LEU A 169 -23.13 -14.86 27.20
N ALA A 170 -22.13 -15.29 27.98
CA ALA A 170 -22.32 -16.21 29.09
C ALA A 170 -23.25 -15.65 30.20
N LEU A 171 -23.38 -14.33 30.29
CA LEU A 171 -24.24 -13.64 31.28
C LEU A 171 -25.71 -13.47 30.83
N ALA A 172 -26.03 -13.76 29.57
CA ALA A 172 -27.35 -13.56 28.98
C ALA A 172 -28.49 -14.52 29.45
N PRO A 173 -28.26 -15.81 29.78
CA PRO A 173 -29.33 -16.78 30.02
C PRO A 173 -30.28 -16.49 31.19
N GLY A 174 -29.98 -15.53 32.08
CA GLY A 174 -30.73 -15.29 33.32
C GLY A 174 -31.46 -13.94 33.45
N ARG A 175 -31.51 -13.08 32.41
CA ARG A 175 -31.87 -11.64 32.57
C ARG A 175 -33.12 -11.13 31.84
N GLY A 176 -34.02 -12.00 31.39
CA GLY A 176 -35.30 -11.60 30.78
C GLY A 176 -35.15 -10.87 29.42
N ALA A 177 -36.17 -10.09 29.01
CA ALA A 177 -36.28 -9.55 27.65
C ALA A 177 -35.16 -8.56 27.24
N ALA A 178 -34.64 -7.74 28.17
CA ALA A 178 -33.53 -6.82 27.91
C ALA A 178 -32.21 -7.56 27.59
N ALA A 179 -32.05 -8.78 28.12
CA ALA A 179 -30.92 -9.65 27.82
C ALA A 179 -30.90 -10.10 26.35
N GLY A 180 -32.08 -10.20 25.72
CA GLY A 180 -32.21 -10.63 24.32
C GLY A 180 -31.55 -9.64 23.35
N SER A 181 -31.78 -8.34 23.53
CA SER A 181 -31.19 -7.29 22.68
C SER A 181 -29.67 -7.17 22.89
N ASP A 182 -29.22 -7.23 24.15
CA ASP A 182 -27.79 -7.12 24.46
C ASP A 182 -26.99 -8.36 24.00
N ALA A 183 -27.58 -9.56 24.11
CA ALA A 183 -27.00 -10.79 23.59
C ALA A 183 -26.93 -10.77 22.06
N GLN A 184 -27.97 -10.28 21.38
CA GLN A 184 -27.96 -10.13 19.93
C GLN A 184 -26.86 -9.16 19.47
N ALA A 185 -26.68 -8.03 20.16
CA ALA A 185 -25.60 -7.09 19.85
C ALA A 185 -24.20 -7.72 20.00
N LEU A 186 -23.99 -8.52 21.05
CA LEU A 186 -22.74 -9.26 21.25
C LEU A 186 -22.52 -10.35 20.20
N GLN A 187 -23.59 -11.03 19.78
CA GLN A 187 -23.55 -12.03 18.72
C GLN A 187 -23.15 -11.40 17.38
N THR A 188 -23.78 -10.28 16.99
CA THR A 188 -23.42 -9.54 15.78
C THR A 188 -21.98 -9.06 15.84
N LEU A 189 -21.52 -8.57 16.99
CA LEU A 189 -20.13 -8.14 17.15
C LEU A 189 -19.15 -9.32 17.05
N ARG A 190 -19.51 -10.48 17.59
CA ARG A 190 -18.74 -11.73 17.48
C ARG A 190 -18.51 -12.10 16.01
N GLU A 191 -19.58 -12.07 15.22
CA GLU A 191 -19.53 -12.35 13.77
C GLU A 191 -18.63 -11.35 13.04
N GLN A 192 -18.75 -10.04 13.35
CA GLN A 192 -17.88 -9.01 12.78
C GLN A 192 -16.40 -9.21 13.13
N ILE A 193 -16.09 -9.58 14.39
CA ILE A 193 -14.72 -9.87 14.82
C ILE A 193 -14.15 -11.04 14.04
N GLN A 194 -14.91 -12.14 13.92
CA GLN A 194 -14.48 -13.33 13.16
C GLN A 194 -14.26 -13.01 11.68
N GLN A 195 -15.15 -12.23 11.06
CA GLN A 195 -15.00 -11.81 9.67
C GLN A 195 -13.73 -10.98 9.47
N ARG A 196 -13.50 -9.96 10.31
CA ARG A 196 -12.30 -9.10 10.23
C ARG A 196 -11.02 -9.90 10.46
N GLN A 197 -11.01 -10.79 11.45
CA GLN A 197 -9.86 -11.65 11.74
C GLN A 197 -9.52 -12.56 10.55
N ARG A 198 -10.52 -13.22 9.94
CA ARG A 198 -10.32 -14.06 8.76
C ARG A 198 -9.80 -13.26 7.56
N ALA A 199 -10.37 -12.08 7.33
CA ALA A 199 -9.94 -11.20 6.24
C ALA A 199 -8.48 -10.74 6.41
N GLU A 200 -8.07 -10.40 7.64
CA GLU A 200 -6.69 -10.02 7.92
C GLU A 200 -5.71 -11.18 7.76
N GLN A 201 -6.06 -12.37 8.24
CA GLN A 201 -5.26 -13.58 8.04
C GLN A 201 -5.12 -13.93 6.56
N GLN A 202 -6.20 -13.87 5.79
CA GLN A 202 -6.14 -14.10 4.34
C GLN A 202 -5.28 -13.06 3.63
N ARG A 203 -5.34 -11.78 4.03
CA ARG A 203 -4.48 -10.73 3.48
C ARG A 203 -3.01 -11.00 3.79
N GLN A 204 -2.68 -11.37 5.03
CA GLN A 204 -1.31 -11.72 5.44
C GLN A 204 -0.80 -12.94 4.68
N GLN A 205 -1.60 -14.00 4.56
CA GLN A 205 -1.24 -15.20 3.81
C GLN A 205 -0.99 -14.89 2.32
N ARG A 206 -1.88 -14.13 1.67
CA ARG A 206 -1.70 -13.71 0.28
C ARG A 206 -0.41 -12.91 0.07
N MET A 207 -0.07 -12.01 1.00
CA MET A 207 1.18 -11.26 0.94
C MET A 207 2.40 -12.16 1.12
N TYR A 208 2.32 -13.13 2.04
CA TYR A 208 3.38 -14.12 2.24
C TYR A 208 3.57 -14.99 0.99
N ASP A 209 2.49 -15.55 0.46
CA ASP A 209 2.52 -16.40 -0.73
C ASP A 209 3.03 -15.64 -1.96
N ALA A 210 2.60 -14.39 -2.15
CA ALA A 210 3.10 -13.55 -3.24
C ALA A 210 4.60 -13.29 -3.12
N ARG A 211 5.09 -12.92 -1.92
CA ARG A 211 6.53 -12.72 -1.66
C ARG A 211 7.33 -14.00 -1.87
N TRP A 212 6.78 -15.13 -1.42
CA TRP A 212 7.40 -16.44 -1.59
C TRP A 212 7.53 -16.80 -3.08
N ARG A 213 6.45 -16.63 -3.86
CA ARG A 213 6.46 -16.85 -5.31
C ARG A 213 7.49 -15.97 -6.01
N THR A 214 7.53 -14.68 -5.72
CA THR A 214 8.53 -13.77 -6.30
C THR A 214 9.96 -14.19 -5.96
N GLN A 215 10.24 -14.62 -4.72
CA GLN A 215 11.57 -15.09 -4.35
C GLN A 215 11.95 -16.41 -5.04
N GLN A 216 11.01 -17.35 -5.14
CA GLN A 216 11.20 -18.61 -5.86
C GLN A 216 11.51 -18.35 -7.34
N GLU A 217 10.74 -17.46 -7.96
CA GLU A 217 10.92 -17.02 -9.34
C GLU A 217 12.30 -16.40 -9.57
N GLN A 218 12.71 -15.47 -8.70
CA GLN A 218 14.05 -14.86 -8.76
C GLN A 218 15.17 -15.88 -8.59
N ARG A 219 15.02 -16.84 -7.67
CA ARG A 219 16.01 -17.91 -7.47
C ARG A 219 16.11 -18.82 -8.69
N ARG A 220 14.96 -19.20 -9.27
CA ARG A 220 14.90 -20.02 -10.49
C ARG A 220 15.59 -19.30 -11.65
N LEU A 221 15.32 -18.00 -11.81
CA LEU A 221 15.93 -17.18 -12.85
C LEU A 221 17.46 -17.08 -12.64
N LEU A 222 17.91 -16.79 -11.43
CA LEU A 222 19.35 -16.71 -11.12
C LEU A 222 20.07 -18.02 -11.42
N ALA A 223 19.49 -19.17 -11.04
CA ALA A 223 20.07 -20.48 -11.35
C ALA A 223 20.18 -20.71 -12.87
N ALA A 224 19.14 -20.36 -13.63
CA ALA A 224 19.15 -20.50 -15.08
C ALA A 224 20.13 -19.57 -15.79
N LEU A 225 20.35 -18.37 -15.27
CA LEU A 225 21.38 -17.45 -15.77
C LEU A 225 22.79 -17.98 -15.48
N GLN A 226 23.01 -18.55 -14.29
CA GLN A 226 24.28 -19.17 -13.89
C GLN A 226 24.60 -20.39 -14.74
N GLU A 227 23.64 -21.29 -14.97
CA GLU A 227 23.80 -22.46 -15.83
C GLU A 227 24.15 -22.08 -17.28
N ARG A 228 23.56 -20.99 -17.79
CA ARG A 228 23.88 -20.43 -19.10
C ARG A 228 25.19 -19.63 -19.12
N GLY A 229 25.85 -19.39 -17.98
CA GLY A 229 27.06 -18.57 -17.91
C GLY A 229 26.83 -17.08 -18.23
N VAL A 230 25.60 -16.58 -18.09
CA VAL A 230 25.27 -15.18 -18.37
C VAL A 230 25.68 -14.31 -17.18
N ARG A 231 26.48 -13.28 -17.46
CA ARG A 231 26.90 -12.29 -16.45
C ARG A 231 26.11 -11.00 -16.64
N ILE A 232 25.47 -10.54 -15.57
CA ILE A 232 24.73 -9.27 -15.56
C ILE A 232 25.56 -8.22 -14.81
N GLY A 233 25.69 -7.05 -15.40
CA GLY A 233 26.31 -5.88 -14.80
C GLY A 233 25.37 -4.67 -14.72
N ALA A 234 25.92 -3.54 -14.31
CA ALA A 234 25.19 -2.29 -14.20
C ALA A 234 24.66 -1.80 -15.57
N PRO A 235 23.55 -1.04 -15.63
CA PRO A 235 23.05 -0.47 -16.88
C PRO A 235 24.02 0.57 -17.48
N LEU A 236 24.14 0.61 -18.80
CA LEU A 236 24.93 1.64 -19.49
C LEU A 236 24.25 3.00 -19.43
N PHE A 237 22.93 3.03 -19.67
CA PHE A 237 22.17 4.26 -19.80
C PHE A 237 21.18 4.39 -18.64
N ALA A 238 21.00 5.61 -18.12
CA ALA A 238 19.99 5.89 -17.10
C ALA A 238 18.58 5.49 -17.58
N GLN A 239 18.33 5.60 -18.89
CA GLN A 239 17.07 5.22 -19.53
C GLN A 239 16.78 3.71 -19.44
N GLN A 240 17.79 2.84 -19.32
CA GLN A 240 17.54 1.40 -19.21
C GLN A 240 16.69 1.04 -17.99
N ARG A 241 16.80 1.81 -16.90
CA ARG A 241 15.98 1.61 -15.69
C ARG A 241 14.55 2.12 -15.83
N ARG A 242 14.23 2.86 -16.90
CA ARG A 242 12.92 3.46 -17.14
C ARG A 242 12.02 2.59 -18.01
N TYR A 243 12.57 1.56 -18.66
CA TYR A 243 11.79 0.62 -19.45
C TYR A 243 10.91 -0.28 -18.57
N PRO A 244 9.75 -0.73 -19.09
CA PRO A 244 8.79 -1.52 -18.31
C PRO A 244 9.36 -2.89 -17.91
N THR A 245 10.20 -3.49 -18.76
CA THR A 245 10.80 -4.81 -18.53
C THR A 245 12.31 -4.65 -18.51
N THR A 246 12.93 -4.96 -17.37
CA THR A 246 14.39 -4.83 -17.18
C THR A 246 15.07 -6.16 -16.86
N MET A 247 14.28 -7.20 -16.58
CA MET A 247 14.76 -8.54 -16.29
C MET A 247 14.19 -9.51 -17.32
N PRO A 248 14.94 -10.57 -17.70
CA PRO A 248 14.40 -11.64 -18.52
C PRO A 248 13.24 -12.34 -17.81
N ARG A 249 12.29 -12.84 -18.60
CA ARG A 249 11.13 -13.62 -18.15
C ARG A 249 11.10 -14.96 -18.87
N TRP A 250 10.41 -15.95 -18.32
CA TRP A 250 10.26 -17.24 -19.00
C TRP A 250 9.36 -17.10 -20.24
N ALA A 251 9.72 -17.79 -21.32
CA ALA A 251 8.94 -17.82 -22.55
C ALA A 251 7.66 -18.67 -22.43
N VAL A 252 7.72 -19.73 -21.61
CA VAL A 252 6.59 -20.61 -21.29
C VAL A 252 6.62 -20.87 -19.79
N ASP A 253 5.48 -20.71 -19.14
CA ASP A 253 5.28 -20.94 -17.71
C ASP A 253 4.96 -22.43 -17.45
N ASP A 254 5.73 -23.33 -18.05
CA ASP A 254 5.52 -24.76 -17.87
C ASP A 254 6.31 -25.24 -16.66
N GLY A 255 5.55 -25.66 -15.65
CA GLY A 255 6.04 -26.14 -14.36
C GLY A 255 6.66 -27.53 -14.40
N ASP A 256 7.05 -28.09 -15.55
CA ASP A 256 7.46 -29.50 -15.61
C ASP A 256 8.49 -29.94 -16.66
N ASP A 257 9.06 -29.09 -17.53
CA ASP A 257 10.07 -29.56 -18.49
C ASP A 257 11.34 -28.70 -18.53
N GLY A 258 12.47 -29.37 -18.27
CA GLY A 258 13.80 -28.82 -17.94
C GLY A 258 14.56 -28.07 -19.04
N ALA A 259 13.88 -27.44 -19.99
CA ALA A 259 14.49 -26.54 -20.97
C ALA A 259 13.65 -25.25 -21.08
N SER A 260 13.47 -24.58 -19.94
CA SER A 260 12.71 -23.33 -19.89
C SER A 260 13.50 -22.22 -20.59
N SER A 261 13.05 -21.79 -21.78
CA SER A 261 13.66 -20.69 -22.54
C SER A 261 13.35 -19.32 -21.94
N LEU A 262 14.27 -18.36 -22.12
CA LEU A 262 14.12 -16.98 -21.65
C LEU A 262 13.75 -16.01 -22.77
N LEU A 263 12.88 -15.07 -22.44
CA LEU A 263 12.59 -13.85 -23.19
C LEU A 263 13.38 -12.70 -22.56
N TRP A 264 14.16 -12.00 -23.38
CA TRP A 264 15.04 -10.92 -22.95
C TRP A 264 14.55 -9.59 -23.49
N PRO A 265 14.49 -8.52 -22.66
CA PRO A 265 14.46 -7.18 -23.20
C PRO A 265 15.77 -6.89 -23.93
N LEU A 266 15.72 -6.19 -25.06
CA LEU A 266 16.90 -5.90 -25.90
C LEU A 266 16.86 -4.43 -26.33
N LEU A 267 17.97 -3.72 -26.13
CA LEU A 267 18.18 -2.38 -26.69
C LEU A 267 19.03 -2.47 -27.95
N VAL A 268 18.56 -1.87 -29.04
CA VAL A 268 19.33 -1.71 -30.27
C VAL A 268 19.65 -0.23 -30.43
N VAL A 269 20.92 0.12 -30.55
CA VAL A 269 21.39 1.50 -30.57
C VAL A 269 22.07 1.79 -31.91
N TYR A 270 21.69 2.92 -32.51
CA TYR A 270 22.25 3.45 -33.76
C TYR A 270 23.07 4.70 -33.43
N PRO A 271 24.37 4.53 -33.09
CA PRO A 271 25.16 5.57 -32.45
C PRO A 271 25.47 6.76 -33.37
N GLU A 272 25.45 6.59 -34.69
CA GLU A 272 25.67 7.70 -35.65
C GLU A 272 24.50 8.68 -35.71
N HIS A 273 23.30 8.25 -35.30
CA HIS A 273 22.05 9.01 -35.43
C HIS A 273 21.40 9.36 -34.09
N ASP A 274 22.00 8.98 -32.95
CA ASP A 274 21.40 9.15 -31.61
C ASP A 274 19.97 8.58 -31.57
N GLN A 275 19.81 7.38 -32.12
CA GLN A 275 18.55 6.64 -32.13
C GLN A 275 18.70 5.31 -31.41
N SER A 276 17.59 4.81 -30.85
CA SER A 276 17.55 3.48 -30.24
C SER A 276 16.16 2.87 -30.31
N ASP A 277 16.10 1.57 -30.54
CA ASP A 277 14.89 0.75 -30.43
C ASP A 277 14.95 -0.13 -29.19
N TYR A 278 13.81 -0.27 -28.52
CA TYR A 278 13.65 -1.18 -27.37
C TYR A 278 12.66 -2.27 -27.71
N LEU A 279 13.12 -3.52 -27.63
CA LEU A 279 12.31 -4.71 -27.78
C LEU A 279 12.04 -5.29 -26.40
N GLU A 280 10.78 -5.40 -26.01
CA GLU A 280 10.40 -5.80 -24.65
C GLU A 280 10.69 -7.29 -24.36
N ALA A 281 10.59 -8.14 -25.38
CA ALA A 281 10.73 -9.58 -25.23
C ALA A 281 11.22 -10.23 -26.53
N VAL A 282 12.49 -10.63 -26.53
CA VAL A 282 13.15 -11.38 -27.60
C VAL A 282 13.51 -12.76 -27.09
N HIS A 283 13.10 -13.81 -27.79
CA HIS A 283 13.41 -15.18 -27.40
C HIS A 283 14.91 -15.47 -27.55
N GLU A 284 15.52 -16.17 -26.59
CA GLU A 284 16.97 -16.42 -26.62
C GLU A 284 17.43 -17.27 -27.83
N ALA A 285 16.53 -18.02 -28.46
CA ALA A 285 16.82 -18.75 -29.70
C ALA A 285 16.66 -17.90 -30.98
N THR A 286 16.09 -16.68 -30.90
CA THR A 286 15.91 -15.80 -32.06
C THR A 286 17.26 -15.39 -32.64
N SER A 287 17.39 -15.46 -33.97
CA SER A 287 18.58 -15.00 -34.69
C SER A 287 18.72 -13.48 -34.58
N LEU A 288 19.94 -12.98 -34.38
CA LEU A 288 20.16 -11.53 -34.35
C LEU A 288 19.94 -10.88 -35.72
N HIS A 289 20.11 -11.62 -36.82
CA HIS A 289 19.72 -11.13 -38.14
C HIS A 289 18.20 -10.98 -38.27
N GLU A 290 17.43 -11.92 -37.74
CA GLU A 290 15.97 -11.85 -37.71
C GLU A 290 15.49 -10.63 -36.89
N VAL A 291 16.12 -10.36 -35.74
CA VAL A 291 15.86 -9.15 -34.96
C VAL A 291 16.06 -7.88 -35.80
N LEU A 292 17.12 -7.81 -36.61
CA LEU A 292 17.37 -6.65 -37.48
C LEU A 292 16.33 -6.54 -38.61
N GLN A 293 15.84 -7.65 -39.13
CA GLN A 293 14.76 -7.64 -40.13
C GLN A 293 13.44 -7.10 -39.57
N TRP A 294 13.22 -7.17 -38.25
CA TRP A 294 12.05 -6.54 -37.62
C TRP A 294 12.16 -5.02 -37.51
N LEU A 295 13.38 -4.51 -37.34
CA LEU A 295 13.66 -3.10 -37.08
C LEU A 295 13.97 -2.31 -38.34
N LEU A 296 14.72 -2.91 -39.26
CA LEU A 296 15.24 -2.24 -40.45
C LEU A 296 14.37 -2.54 -41.69
N PRO A 297 14.17 -1.55 -42.56
CA PRO A 297 13.33 -1.72 -43.73
C PRO A 297 13.97 -2.69 -44.74
N PRO A 298 13.19 -3.63 -45.33
CA PRO A 298 13.71 -4.57 -46.31
C PRO A 298 14.18 -3.87 -47.59
N PRO A 299 14.99 -4.52 -48.44
CA PRO A 299 15.44 -3.94 -49.70
C PRO A 299 14.28 -3.45 -50.57
N GLY A 300 14.33 -2.19 -51.01
CA GLY A 300 13.31 -1.55 -51.85
C GLY A 300 12.15 -0.88 -51.11
N ALA A 301 12.05 -1.01 -49.78
CA ALA A 301 11.14 -0.21 -48.95
C ALA A 301 11.71 1.21 -48.75
N PRO A 302 10.91 2.23 -48.43
CA PRO A 302 11.42 3.57 -48.12
C PRO A 302 12.38 3.56 -46.92
N ALA A 303 13.41 4.41 -46.98
CA ALA A 303 14.39 4.59 -45.92
C ALA A 303 13.77 5.12 -44.62
N LEU A 304 14.44 4.88 -43.49
CA LEU A 304 14.01 5.40 -42.20
C LEU A 304 14.12 6.94 -42.19
N PRO A 305 13.23 7.69 -41.50
CA PRO A 305 13.23 9.16 -41.55
C PRO A 305 14.54 9.82 -41.10
N TRP A 306 15.28 9.15 -40.22
CA TRP A 306 16.58 9.60 -39.72
C TRP A 306 17.77 9.09 -40.56
N ASP A 307 17.57 8.07 -41.40
CA ASP A 307 18.57 7.49 -42.29
C ASP A 307 18.45 8.07 -43.72
N ARG A 308 18.95 9.30 -43.90
CA ARG A 308 18.92 9.98 -45.20
C ARG A 308 19.83 9.33 -46.25
N ALA A 309 20.84 8.60 -45.81
CA ALA A 309 21.83 7.98 -46.68
C ALA A 309 21.40 6.57 -47.11
N ASP A 310 20.32 6.05 -46.54
CA ASP A 310 19.75 4.73 -46.80
C ASP A 310 20.74 3.58 -46.54
N LEU A 311 21.52 3.69 -45.47
CA LEU A 311 22.60 2.77 -45.12
C LEU A 311 22.17 1.70 -44.09
N TYR A 312 21.05 1.91 -43.39
CA TYR A 312 20.57 1.01 -42.35
C TYR A 312 19.61 -0.03 -42.93
N ARG A 313 20.19 -0.96 -43.70
CA ARG A 313 19.51 -2.15 -44.22
C ARG A 313 20.06 -3.42 -43.57
N PRO A 314 19.25 -4.50 -43.41
CA PRO A 314 19.72 -5.75 -42.79
C PRO A 314 21.01 -6.33 -43.38
N ASP A 315 21.25 -6.10 -44.68
CA ASP A 315 22.42 -6.56 -45.46
C ASP A 315 23.59 -5.55 -45.50
N GLN A 316 23.38 -4.31 -45.05
CA GLN A 316 24.37 -3.23 -45.12
C GLN A 316 24.91 -2.80 -43.76
N VAL A 317 24.48 -3.45 -42.69
CA VAL A 317 24.89 -3.14 -41.32
C VAL A 317 25.69 -4.27 -40.68
N CYS A 318 26.51 -3.91 -39.69
CA CYS A 318 27.12 -4.82 -38.74
C CYS A 318 26.58 -4.55 -37.34
N ALA A 319 26.39 -5.63 -36.58
CA ALA A 319 26.09 -5.55 -35.15
C ALA A 319 27.36 -5.74 -34.33
N TRP A 320 27.46 -5.02 -33.22
CA TRP A 320 28.63 -5.01 -32.35
C TRP A 320 28.23 -5.09 -30.87
N TYR A 321 29.08 -5.74 -30.09
CA TYR A 321 29.11 -5.64 -28.64
C TYR A 321 30.54 -5.33 -28.19
N ALA A 322 30.76 -4.95 -26.93
CA ALA A 322 32.12 -4.96 -26.38
C ALA A 322 32.24 -5.78 -25.10
N THR A 323 33.46 -6.23 -24.90
CA THR A 323 33.80 -7.34 -24.01
C THR A 323 33.85 -6.97 -22.52
N GLN A 324 33.88 -5.67 -22.21
CA GLN A 324 33.86 -5.17 -20.83
C GLN A 324 33.08 -3.86 -20.79
N TRP A 325 31.79 -3.95 -21.07
CA TRP A 325 30.94 -2.75 -21.16
C TRP A 325 30.55 -2.15 -19.82
N THR A 326 30.41 -3.00 -18.82
CA THR A 326 29.87 -2.61 -17.52
C THR A 326 30.53 -3.39 -16.40
N ARG A 327 30.36 -2.89 -15.19
CA ARG A 327 30.80 -3.53 -13.95
C ARG A 327 29.85 -4.64 -13.56
N THR A 328 30.42 -5.73 -13.09
CA THR A 328 29.67 -6.77 -12.37
C THR A 328 29.50 -6.39 -10.90
N ALA A 329 28.63 -7.09 -10.17
CA ALA A 329 28.46 -6.85 -8.74
C ALA A 329 29.75 -7.09 -7.91
N ASP A 330 30.70 -7.84 -8.46
CA ASP A 330 31.97 -8.18 -7.80
C ASP A 330 33.04 -7.08 -7.94
N ASP A 331 32.85 -6.11 -8.85
CA ASP A 331 33.78 -4.99 -9.10
C ASP A 331 33.63 -3.89 -8.04
N THR A 332 34.10 -4.16 -6.83
CA THR A 332 33.82 -3.32 -5.65
C THR A 332 34.65 -2.03 -5.54
N ASP A 333 35.75 -1.85 -6.28
CA ASP A 333 36.85 -1.07 -5.68
C ASP A 333 37.48 0.09 -6.48
N THR A 334 36.76 0.89 -7.32
CA THR A 334 37.40 2.17 -7.78
C THR A 334 36.54 3.20 -8.53
N PHE A 335 35.34 2.89 -9.04
CA PHE A 335 34.61 3.86 -9.87
C PHE A 335 33.08 3.81 -9.70
N VAL A 336 32.49 5.01 -9.71
CA VAL A 336 31.13 5.31 -9.22
C VAL A 336 30.11 5.44 -10.36
N GLY A 337 30.55 5.29 -11.62
CA GLY A 337 29.67 5.32 -12.79
C GLY A 337 29.16 3.93 -13.18
N SER A 338 28.08 3.90 -13.98
CA SER A 338 27.47 2.65 -14.45
C SER A 338 28.06 2.12 -15.77
N THR A 339 28.77 2.97 -16.53
CA THR A 339 29.57 2.62 -17.72
C THR A 339 31.05 2.75 -17.42
N LEU A 340 31.88 1.82 -17.90
CA LEU A 340 33.33 1.98 -17.80
C LEU A 340 33.80 3.16 -18.69
N PRO A 341 34.88 3.88 -18.30
CA PRO A 341 35.45 4.90 -19.17
C PRO A 341 36.00 4.23 -20.45
N PRO A 342 36.07 4.94 -21.60
CA PRO A 342 36.34 4.31 -22.90
C PRO A 342 37.65 3.53 -22.98
N ASP A 343 38.65 3.96 -22.21
CA ASP A 343 39.97 3.33 -22.03
C ASP A 343 39.93 2.04 -21.21
N ALA A 344 38.88 1.84 -20.42
CA ALA A 344 38.62 0.62 -19.66
C ALA A 344 37.55 -0.28 -20.29
N ILE A 345 36.87 0.18 -21.35
CA ILE A 345 36.04 -0.71 -22.17
C ILE A 345 36.98 -1.63 -22.94
N GLY A 346 36.66 -2.93 -22.92
CA GLY A 346 37.43 -3.94 -23.66
C GLY A 346 37.31 -3.80 -25.19
N GLU A 347 37.61 -4.87 -25.90
CA GLU A 347 37.55 -4.89 -27.36
C GLU A 347 36.12 -4.85 -27.89
N TRP A 348 35.92 -4.09 -28.97
CA TRP A 348 34.72 -4.12 -29.80
C TRP A 348 34.75 -5.36 -30.69
N ARG A 349 33.72 -6.21 -30.56
CA ARG A 349 33.62 -7.46 -31.32
C ARG A 349 32.41 -7.46 -32.24
N PRO A 350 32.58 -7.85 -33.51
CA PRO A 350 31.46 -7.98 -34.42
C PRO A 350 30.62 -9.18 -34.01
N VAL A 351 29.30 -9.03 -34.12
CA VAL A 351 28.32 -10.09 -33.94
C VAL A 351 28.08 -10.74 -35.31
N PRO A 352 28.30 -12.06 -35.46
CA PRO A 352 27.98 -12.78 -36.69
C PRO A 352 26.47 -12.78 -36.95
N LEU A 353 26.02 -12.05 -37.99
CA LEU A 353 24.61 -11.97 -38.38
C LEU A 353 24.22 -13.04 -39.41
N GLU A 354 25.11 -13.36 -40.36
CA GLU A 354 24.96 -14.44 -41.35
C GLU A 354 26.29 -15.22 -41.49
N PRO A 355 26.32 -16.44 -42.08
CA PRO A 355 27.56 -17.03 -42.54
C PRO A 355 28.21 -16.03 -43.49
N HIS A 356 29.39 -15.51 -43.12
CA HIS A 356 30.22 -14.75 -44.04
C HIS A 356 30.28 -15.53 -45.36
N GLN A 357 30.06 -14.87 -46.50
CA GLN A 357 30.47 -15.42 -47.79
C GLN A 357 31.94 -15.76 -47.64
N ALA A 358 32.22 -17.05 -47.47
CA ALA A 358 33.56 -17.57 -47.35
C ALA A 358 34.25 -17.30 -48.69
N THR A 359 34.99 -16.21 -48.76
CA THR A 359 36.25 -16.26 -49.47
C THR A 359 37.13 -17.19 -48.65
N ASP A 360 37.37 -18.36 -49.21
CA ASP A 360 38.16 -19.48 -48.71
C ASP A 360 37.44 -20.53 -47.83
N ALA A 361 37.17 -21.64 -48.51
CA ALA A 361 36.99 -23.02 -48.06
C ALA A 361 36.90 -23.28 -46.54
N GLY A 362 35.68 -23.62 -46.08
CA GLY A 362 35.53 -24.69 -45.09
C GLY A 362 35.14 -24.29 -43.67
N SER A 363 34.12 -23.44 -43.45
CA SER A 363 33.26 -23.55 -42.27
C SER A 363 31.91 -22.86 -42.49
N GLY A 364 30.84 -23.63 -42.68
CA GLY A 364 29.47 -23.10 -42.65
C GLY A 364 29.06 -22.78 -41.21
N GLY A 365 29.32 -21.56 -40.75
CA GLY A 365 28.89 -21.09 -39.43
C GLY A 365 27.56 -20.35 -39.52
N SER A 366 26.50 -20.89 -38.90
CA SER A 366 25.23 -20.17 -38.72
C SER A 366 25.45 -18.90 -37.88
N GLY A 367 24.76 -17.80 -38.23
CA GLY A 367 24.76 -16.55 -37.44
C GLY A 367 24.36 -16.77 -35.97
N TRP A 368 24.69 -15.81 -35.11
CA TRP A 368 24.42 -15.92 -33.67
C TRP A 368 22.95 -15.64 -33.35
N SER A 369 22.39 -16.47 -32.45
CA SER A 369 21.16 -16.12 -31.74
C SER A 369 21.44 -15.16 -30.60
N LEU A 370 20.40 -14.53 -30.05
CA LEU A 370 20.54 -13.70 -28.85
C LEU A 370 21.19 -14.50 -27.71
N GLY A 371 20.73 -15.71 -27.45
CA GLY A 371 21.31 -16.61 -26.46
C GLY A 371 22.78 -16.96 -26.74
N ALA A 372 23.19 -17.08 -28.01
CA ALA A 372 24.61 -17.29 -28.34
C ALA A 372 25.47 -16.08 -27.98
N LEU A 373 24.98 -14.85 -28.18
CA LEU A 373 25.64 -13.63 -27.72
C LEU A 373 25.73 -13.56 -26.18
N LEU A 374 24.64 -13.90 -25.48
CA LEU A 374 24.59 -13.84 -24.01
C LEU A 374 25.55 -14.80 -23.31
N ARG A 375 25.84 -15.93 -23.97
CA ARG A 375 26.76 -16.97 -23.47
C ARG A 375 28.23 -16.68 -23.76
N GLN A 376 28.55 -15.58 -24.45
CA GLN A 376 29.94 -15.27 -24.73
C GLN A 376 30.70 -15.00 -23.42
N PRO A 377 31.84 -15.68 -23.19
CA PRO A 377 32.58 -15.63 -21.92
C PRO A 377 33.25 -14.29 -21.67
N ASP A 378 33.24 -13.41 -22.67
CA ASP A 378 33.73 -12.05 -22.67
C ASP A 378 32.58 -11.05 -22.79
N TYR A 379 31.30 -11.44 -22.78
CA TYR A 379 30.20 -10.46 -22.73
C TYR A 379 29.64 -10.34 -21.30
N THR A 380 29.45 -9.11 -20.85
CA THR A 380 28.73 -8.79 -19.61
C THR A 380 27.52 -7.93 -19.95
N VAL A 381 26.35 -8.48 -19.68
CA VAL A 381 25.05 -7.90 -20.04
C VAL A 381 24.75 -6.69 -19.16
N PRO A 382 24.64 -5.46 -19.71
CA PRO A 382 24.44 -4.28 -18.89
C PRO A 382 22.96 -4.06 -18.53
N LEU A 383 22.53 -4.59 -17.39
CA LEU A 383 21.13 -4.78 -16.97
C LEU A 383 20.37 -5.72 -17.90
N PHE A 384 20.28 -5.38 -19.19
CA PHE A 384 19.81 -6.23 -20.26
C PHE A 384 20.62 -5.98 -21.55
N PRO A 385 20.58 -6.89 -22.53
CA PRO A 385 21.45 -6.84 -23.70
C PRO A 385 21.30 -5.54 -24.49
N VAL A 386 22.44 -5.02 -24.94
CA VAL A 386 22.51 -3.86 -25.83
C VAL A 386 23.29 -4.29 -27.08
N LEU A 387 22.81 -3.90 -28.25
CA LEU A 387 23.46 -4.11 -29.54
C LEU A 387 23.72 -2.77 -30.20
N LEU A 388 24.93 -2.58 -30.71
CA LEU A 388 25.29 -1.39 -31.48
C LEU A 388 25.30 -1.73 -32.96
N ILE A 389 24.51 -1.01 -33.74
CA ILE A 389 24.35 -1.23 -35.18
C ILE A 389 25.01 -0.08 -35.94
N ALA A 390 25.89 -0.41 -36.88
CA ALA A 390 26.57 0.57 -37.72
C ALA A 390 26.66 0.08 -39.18
N PRO A 391 26.67 0.98 -40.18
CA PRO A 391 26.85 0.60 -41.58
C PRO A 391 28.23 0.00 -41.85
N ILE A 392 28.31 -0.94 -42.79
CA ILE A 392 29.56 -1.50 -43.30
C ILE A 392 30.31 -0.40 -44.10
N PRO A 393 31.65 -0.24 -43.96
CA PRO A 393 32.61 -1.06 -43.21
C PRO A 393 32.98 -0.46 -41.83
N CYS A 394 32.19 0.45 -41.29
CA CYS A 394 32.59 1.27 -40.14
C CYS A 394 32.59 0.46 -38.83
N PRO A 395 33.75 0.21 -38.19
CA PRO A 395 33.74 -0.26 -36.81
C PRO A 395 33.17 0.85 -35.90
N PRO A 396 32.52 0.48 -34.78
CA PRO A 396 32.04 1.44 -33.80
C PRO A 396 33.18 2.30 -33.30
N ARG A 397 33.11 3.62 -33.54
CA ARG A 397 34.12 4.55 -33.03
C ARG A 397 33.82 4.84 -31.55
N PRO A 398 34.80 4.72 -30.63
CA PRO A 398 34.60 5.01 -29.20
C PRO A 398 34.02 6.39 -28.91
N GLY A 399 34.26 7.36 -29.80
CA GLY A 399 33.71 8.72 -29.71
C GLY A 399 32.19 8.81 -29.81
N TRP A 400 31.52 7.85 -30.48
CA TRP A 400 30.07 7.91 -30.66
C TRP A 400 29.29 7.72 -29.35
N LEU A 401 29.84 6.94 -28.42
CA LEU A 401 29.27 6.75 -27.08
C LEU A 401 29.55 7.93 -26.13
N LEU A 402 30.60 8.71 -26.40
CA LEU A 402 30.96 9.88 -25.58
C LEU A 402 30.03 11.09 -25.81
N ALA A 403 29.35 11.14 -26.96
CA ALA A 403 28.41 12.21 -27.28
C ALA A 403 27.14 12.22 -26.38
N HIS A 404 26.86 11.11 -25.69
CA HIS A 404 25.66 10.94 -24.86
C HIS A 404 25.94 11.18 -23.36
N ARG A 405 27.04 11.87 -23.01
CA ARG A 405 27.42 12.20 -21.62
C ARG A 405 26.88 13.54 -21.10
N SER A 406 26.07 14.25 -21.86
CA SER A 406 25.49 15.56 -21.49
C SER A 406 24.02 15.48 -21.15
#